data_AF-A0A139H6A0-F1
#
_entry.id   AF-A0A139H6A0-F1
#
_cell.length_a   1.000
_cell.length_b   1.000
_cell.length_c   1.000
_cell.angle_alpha   90.00
_cell.angle_beta   90.00
_cell.angle_gamma   90.00
#
_symmetry.space_group_name_H-M   'P 1'
#
loop_
_entity.id
_entity.type
_entity.pdbx_description
1 polymer ?
#
loop_
_entity_poly.entity_id
_entity_poly.type
_entity_poly.pdbx_seq_one_letter_code
_entity_poly.pdbx_strand_id
1 'polypeptide(L)'
;MPNKRRSRSSRRLKHKMFRSQFSESHPFVLAIFGCQYHGEEPDSSKSALIARFQQLLAQSRAKHVETLESDDINEDRGSSRIWMSYWLSPQQYESWWQSPNVASFWRNLPNTAGFWREKLQFTAKNSMFESNHAQPNGFSHVGSFAPLVDKTGYWGAYRDRLDSNDSLASPLQSIPTTTSSHGTKIRPGRVKLDTFPDNICCVVEGQDFSSMHGKELQHWCENFDELTNEWVTICLEADRLDGILSSRICHDPASAIIPSTTSRRWTRGLKHNRRLQIFYFQDLSFMERLGKKYQAHRDLRKAFSQAYGPDGPMFGGSLLLWVDLGVLKAGDIEAEYVGCYEGTGFMGFTGHEAFGGGVEGVRCQL
;
A
#
# COMPACT_ATOMS: atom_id res chain seq x y z
N MET A 1 18.66 -45.94 40.26
CA MET A 1 19.16 -44.92 39.32
C MET A 1 17.98 -44.32 38.58
N PRO A 2 17.61 -43.04 38.79
CA PRO A 2 16.53 -42.42 38.03
C PRO A 2 17.09 -41.84 36.73
N ASN A 3 16.73 -42.44 35.60
CA ASN A 3 17.20 -41.97 34.30
C ASN A 3 16.33 -40.81 33.81
N LYS A 4 17.00 -39.71 33.49
CA LYS A 4 16.46 -38.37 33.23
C LYS A 4 15.43 -38.38 32.10
N ARG A 5 14.18 -38.02 32.41
CA ARG A 5 13.28 -37.38 31.44
C ARG A 5 13.90 -36.03 31.06
N ARG A 6 14.63 -36.00 29.93
CA ARG A 6 15.00 -34.74 29.27
C ARG A 6 13.71 -34.07 28.81
N SER A 7 13.32 -33.01 29.51
CA SER A 7 12.38 -32.03 28.99
C SER A 7 12.95 -31.49 27.67
N ARG A 8 12.23 -31.71 26.57
CA ARG A 8 12.46 -30.96 25.32
C ARG A 8 11.84 -29.57 25.50
N SER A 9 12.44 -28.80 26.40
CA SER A 9 12.26 -27.36 26.48
C SER A 9 13.06 -26.71 25.35
N SER A 10 12.38 -25.88 24.56
CA SER A 10 12.91 -24.81 23.70
C SER A 10 13.96 -25.19 22.64
N ARG A 11 13.51 -25.74 21.50
CA ARG A 11 13.97 -25.22 20.21
C ARG A 11 12.97 -24.14 19.79
N ARG A 12 13.07 -22.96 20.42
CA ARG A 12 12.20 -21.80 20.15
C ARG A 12 12.70 -21.06 18.90
N LEU A 13 11.78 -20.89 17.95
CA LEU A 13 11.74 -20.02 16.76
C LEU A 13 13.08 -19.42 16.27
N LYS A 14 13.63 -20.03 15.22
CA LYS A 14 14.65 -19.42 14.36
C LYS A 14 13.99 -18.92 13.06
N HIS A 15 12.96 -18.10 13.15
CA HIS A 15 12.54 -17.20 12.07
C HIS A 15 11.87 -16.04 12.80
N LYS A 16 12.52 -14.88 12.85
CA LYS A 16 11.98 -13.75 13.61
C LYS A 16 11.11 -12.95 12.67
N MET A 17 9.86 -13.36 12.53
CA MET A 17 8.83 -12.46 12.05
C MET A 17 8.45 -11.50 13.17
N PHE A 18 8.01 -10.32 12.79
CA PHE A 18 7.62 -9.25 13.70
C PHE A 18 6.23 -8.76 13.33
N ARG A 19 5.49 -8.33 14.35
CA ARG A 19 4.21 -7.63 14.22
C ARG A 19 4.29 -6.28 14.91
N SER A 20 3.33 -5.42 14.58
CA SER A 20 3.10 -4.19 15.32
C SER A 20 1.93 -4.40 16.29
N GLN A 21 2.07 -3.93 17.52
CA GLN A 21 0.97 -3.78 18.46
C GLN A 21 0.50 -2.33 18.42
N PHE A 22 -0.76 -2.13 18.05
CA PHE A 22 -1.37 -0.81 17.96
C PHE A 22 -2.08 -0.45 19.26
N SER A 23 -2.37 0.84 19.44
CA SER A 23 -3.17 1.31 20.56
C SER A 23 -4.60 0.78 20.48
N GLU A 24 -5.10 0.19 21.57
CA GLU A 24 -6.52 -0.18 21.68
C GLU A 24 -7.40 1.01 22.11
N SER A 25 -6.80 2.09 22.61
CA SER A 25 -7.54 3.24 23.15
C SER A 25 -7.92 4.27 22.10
N HIS A 26 -7.25 4.28 20.95
CA HIS A 26 -7.55 5.21 19.86
C HIS A 26 -7.16 4.62 18.50
N PRO A 27 -7.86 5.01 17.42
CA PRO A 27 -7.42 4.72 16.07
C PRO A 27 -6.12 5.46 15.70
N PHE A 28 -5.53 5.06 14.57
CA PHE A 28 -4.44 5.75 13.87
C PHE A 28 -4.84 6.05 12.42
N VAL A 29 -4.08 6.90 11.73
CA VAL A 29 -4.38 7.31 10.34
C VAL A 29 -3.20 7.04 9.42
N LEU A 30 -3.48 6.45 8.26
CA LEU A 30 -2.65 6.52 7.07
C LEU A 30 -3.31 7.51 6.11
N ALA A 31 -2.61 8.58 5.74
CA ALA A 31 -3.05 9.46 4.67
C ALA A 31 -2.07 9.38 3.51
N ILE A 32 -2.59 8.95 2.36
CA ILE A 32 -1.87 8.81 1.10
C ILE A 32 -2.21 10.02 0.25
N PHE A 33 -1.20 10.79 -0.13
CA PHE A 33 -1.33 11.92 -1.04
C PHE A 33 -0.63 11.58 -2.34
N GLY A 34 -1.13 12.13 -3.44
CA GLY A 34 -0.42 12.08 -4.71
C GLY A 34 -0.52 13.36 -5.50
N CYS A 35 0.47 13.60 -6.35
CA CYS A 35 0.50 14.66 -7.35
C CYS A 35 0.88 14.07 -8.71
N GLN A 36 -0.08 14.02 -9.63
CA GLN A 36 0.09 13.56 -11.00
C GLN A 36 0.79 14.61 -11.87
N TYR A 37 1.70 14.13 -12.72
CA TYR A 37 2.33 14.94 -13.76
C TYR A 37 2.56 14.08 -15.01
N HIS A 38 2.59 14.74 -16.17
CA HIS A 38 2.78 14.07 -17.45
C HIS A 38 4.27 13.97 -17.78
N GLY A 39 4.71 12.81 -18.29
CA GLY A 39 6.12 12.53 -18.58
C GLY A 39 6.90 11.97 -17.38
N GLU A 40 8.21 11.81 -17.55
CA GLU A 40 9.10 11.22 -16.54
C GLU A 40 9.37 12.14 -15.35
N GLU A 41 9.30 13.47 -15.56
CA GLU A 41 9.60 14.50 -14.57
C GLU A 41 8.52 15.60 -14.57
N PRO A 42 8.22 16.20 -13.42
CA PRO A 42 7.26 17.30 -13.34
C PRO A 42 7.79 18.57 -14.01
N ASP A 43 6.91 19.31 -14.70
CA ASP A 43 7.23 20.67 -15.16
C ASP A 43 7.48 21.64 -13.98
N SER A 44 7.89 22.88 -14.29
CA SER A 44 8.20 23.88 -13.26
C SER A 44 7.01 24.25 -12.36
N SER A 45 5.79 24.25 -12.89
CA SER A 45 4.57 24.56 -12.15
C SER A 45 4.21 23.41 -11.20
N LYS A 46 4.26 22.17 -11.69
CA LYS A 46 4.06 20.96 -10.88
C LYS A 46 5.14 20.84 -9.81
N SER A 47 6.40 21.06 -10.17
CA SER A 47 7.53 21.06 -9.24
C SER A 47 7.33 22.05 -8.09
N ALA A 48 6.81 23.25 -8.36
CA ALA A 48 6.50 24.23 -7.33
C ALA A 48 5.39 23.77 -6.38
N LEU A 49 4.31 23.14 -6.90
CA LEU A 49 3.24 22.58 -6.07
C LEU A 49 3.73 21.41 -5.21
N ILE A 50 4.52 20.50 -5.79
CA ILE A 50 5.14 19.36 -5.11
C ILE A 50 6.02 19.86 -3.97
N ALA A 51 6.95 20.79 -4.24
CA ALA A 51 7.84 21.35 -3.24
C ALA A 51 7.08 22.08 -2.13
N ARG A 52 6.02 22.81 -2.48
CA ARG A 52 5.17 23.49 -1.49
C ARG A 52 4.46 22.49 -0.59
N PHE A 53 3.89 21.43 -1.13
CA PHE A 53 3.21 20.40 -0.33
C PHE A 53 4.19 19.64 0.56
N GLN A 54 5.38 19.29 0.05
CA GLN A 54 6.45 18.67 0.83
C GLN A 54 6.84 19.52 2.05
N GLN A 55 6.98 20.84 1.89
CA GLN A 55 7.27 21.73 3.01
C GLN A 55 6.16 21.72 4.07
N LEU A 56 4.88 21.73 3.64
CA LEU A 56 3.74 21.68 4.55
C LEU A 56 3.68 20.35 5.31
N LEU A 57 3.99 19.25 4.64
CA LEU A 57 4.03 17.92 5.24
C LEU A 57 5.23 17.72 6.17
N ALA A 58 6.40 18.29 5.83
CA ALA A 58 7.59 18.28 6.69
C ALA A 58 7.40 19.08 8.00
N GLN A 59 6.52 20.08 8.00
CA GLN A 59 6.12 20.84 9.19
C GLN A 59 5.02 20.14 10.02
N SER A 60 4.54 18.99 9.57
CA SER A 60 3.49 18.26 10.25
C SER A 60 3.99 17.53 11.50
N ARG A 61 3.04 16.96 12.25
CA ARG A 61 3.30 16.01 13.34
C ARG A 61 3.08 14.56 12.92
N ALA A 62 3.07 14.27 11.61
CA ALA A 62 3.07 12.89 11.14
C ALA A 62 4.24 12.16 11.79
N LYS A 63 3.99 10.95 12.28
CA LYS A 63 5.00 10.13 12.94
C LYS A 63 6.05 9.65 11.95
N HIS A 64 5.64 9.42 10.71
CA HIS A 64 6.52 9.10 9.59
C HIS A 64 5.87 9.56 8.28
N VAL A 65 6.71 9.86 7.29
CA VAL A 65 6.30 10.17 5.93
C VAL A 65 7.22 9.43 4.98
N GLU A 66 6.67 8.51 4.21
CA GLU A 66 7.36 7.88 3.08
C GLU A 66 7.10 8.71 1.82
N THR A 67 8.13 9.06 1.06
CA THR A 67 8.01 9.80 -0.21
C THR A 67 8.44 8.88 -1.35
N LEU A 68 7.56 8.66 -2.32
CA LEU A 68 7.72 7.68 -3.38
C LEU A 68 7.35 8.29 -4.73
N GLU A 69 7.69 7.59 -5.80
CA GLU A 69 7.14 7.78 -7.14
C GLU A 69 6.27 6.59 -7.51
N SER A 70 5.19 6.84 -8.24
CA SER A 70 4.32 5.81 -8.81
C SER A 70 4.23 6.04 -10.31
N ASP A 71 4.60 5.02 -11.08
CA ASP A 71 4.36 5.02 -12.51
C ASP A 71 2.98 4.41 -12.77
N ASP A 72 2.20 5.01 -13.66
CA ASP A 72 0.98 4.34 -14.14
C ASP A 72 1.39 3.10 -14.93
N ILE A 73 0.64 2.00 -14.77
CA ILE A 73 0.84 0.78 -15.56
C ILE A 73 0.61 1.08 -17.05
N ASN A 74 -0.25 2.07 -17.35
CA ASN A 74 -0.43 2.63 -18.68
C ASN A 74 0.53 3.82 -18.86
N GLU A 75 1.65 3.57 -19.54
CA GLU A 75 2.76 4.52 -19.75
C GLU A 75 2.31 5.91 -20.28
N ASP A 76 1.16 5.97 -20.95
CA ASP A 76 0.61 7.21 -21.53
C ASP A 76 0.15 8.26 -20.49
N ARG A 77 -0.09 7.86 -19.22
CA ARG A 77 -0.59 8.75 -18.17
C ARG A 77 0.50 9.49 -17.40
N GLY A 78 1.76 9.06 -17.50
CA GLY A 78 2.88 9.63 -16.73
C GLY A 78 2.96 9.11 -15.29
N SER A 79 3.64 9.87 -14.43
CA SER A 79 3.96 9.45 -13.05
C SER A 79 3.24 10.30 -12.00
N SER A 80 3.31 9.84 -10.74
CA SER A 80 2.77 10.53 -9.58
C SER A 80 3.76 10.52 -8.44
N ARG A 81 4.09 11.71 -7.92
CA ARG A 81 4.74 11.82 -6.61
C ARG A 81 3.74 11.39 -5.54
N ILE A 82 4.12 10.43 -4.70
CA ILE A 82 3.28 9.89 -3.61
C ILE A 82 3.89 10.23 -2.26
N TRP A 83 3.04 10.57 -1.30
CA TRP A 83 3.40 10.69 0.12
C TRP A 83 2.49 9.83 0.97
N MET A 84 3.06 8.88 1.70
CA MET A 84 2.34 8.08 2.69
C MET A 84 2.71 8.60 4.08
N SER A 85 1.75 9.24 4.75
CA SER A 85 1.94 9.83 6.07
C SER A 85 1.19 9.03 7.14
N TYR A 86 1.90 8.69 8.21
CA TYR A 86 1.40 7.86 9.31
C TYR A 86 1.23 8.71 10.56
N TRP A 87 0.05 8.66 11.19
CA TRP A 87 -0.33 9.54 12.29
C TRP A 87 -0.80 8.73 13.48
N LEU A 88 -0.38 9.11 14.69
CA LEU A 88 -0.72 8.37 15.90
C LEU A 88 -2.21 8.45 16.25
N SER A 89 -2.90 9.52 15.82
CA SER A 89 -4.35 9.65 16.00
C SER A 89 -5.02 10.50 14.92
N PRO A 90 -6.34 10.36 14.70
CA PRO A 90 -7.08 11.22 13.79
C PRO A 90 -7.03 12.70 14.16
N GLN A 91 -6.94 13.03 15.45
CA GLN A 91 -6.88 14.42 15.91
C GLN A 91 -5.56 15.10 15.50
N GLN A 92 -4.44 14.36 15.51
CA GLN A 92 -3.17 14.89 15.03
C GLN A 92 -3.22 15.21 13.54
N TYR A 93 -3.79 14.29 12.76
CA TYR A 93 -4.02 14.49 11.33
C TYR A 93 -4.93 15.69 11.08
N GLU A 94 -6.09 15.75 11.73
CA GLU A 94 -7.09 16.80 11.53
C GLU A 94 -6.56 18.19 11.89
N SER A 95 -5.81 18.29 13.00
CA SER A 95 -5.18 19.54 13.40
C SER A 95 -4.19 20.08 12.35
N TRP A 96 -3.48 19.19 11.64
CA TRP A 96 -2.60 19.60 10.56
C TRP A 96 -3.37 19.90 9.28
N TRP A 97 -4.33 19.05 8.91
CA TRP A 97 -5.13 19.18 7.69
C TRP A 97 -5.93 20.48 7.66
N GLN A 98 -6.50 20.87 8.81
CA GLN A 98 -7.25 22.12 8.97
C GLN A 98 -6.36 23.33 9.29
N SER A 99 -5.05 23.15 9.40
CA SER A 99 -4.17 24.29 9.65
C SER A 99 -4.28 25.30 8.50
N PRO A 100 -4.22 26.63 8.77
CA PRO A 100 -4.48 27.65 7.76
C PRO A 100 -3.65 27.49 6.48
N ASN A 101 -2.38 27.09 6.61
CA ASN A 101 -1.47 26.92 5.48
C ASN A 101 -1.82 25.71 4.61
N VAL A 102 -2.18 24.57 5.22
CA VAL A 102 -2.54 23.34 4.51
C VAL A 102 -3.91 23.51 3.86
N ALA A 103 -4.90 24.00 4.61
CA ALA A 103 -6.23 24.27 4.08
C ALA A 103 -6.21 25.30 2.95
N SER A 104 -5.39 26.36 3.06
CA SER A 104 -5.21 27.34 1.99
C SER A 104 -4.54 26.75 0.76
N PHE A 105 -3.45 25.99 0.92
CA PHE A 105 -2.81 25.31 -0.20
C PHE A 105 -3.79 24.40 -0.92
N TRP A 106 -4.46 23.51 -0.18
CA TRP A 106 -5.36 22.53 -0.77
C TRP A 106 -6.54 23.18 -1.48
N ARG A 107 -7.20 24.18 -0.87
CA ARG A 107 -8.34 24.91 -1.44
C ARG A 107 -7.98 25.64 -2.73
N ASN A 108 -6.77 26.20 -2.81
CA ASN A 108 -6.31 27.01 -3.94
C ASN A 108 -5.61 26.20 -5.05
N LEU A 109 -5.60 24.85 -4.95
CA LEU A 109 -5.12 24.00 -6.03
C LEU A 109 -5.89 24.31 -7.34
N PRO A 110 -5.18 24.45 -8.49
CA PRO A 110 -5.84 24.59 -9.78
C PRO A 110 -6.79 23.44 -10.08
N ASN A 111 -7.81 23.68 -10.90
CA ASN A 111 -8.75 22.64 -11.33
C ASN A 111 -8.08 21.49 -12.11
N THR A 112 -6.83 21.63 -12.54
CA THR A 112 -6.00 20.62 -13.23
C THR A 112 -4.76 20.23 -12.41
N ALA A 113 -4.82 20.41 -11.08
CA ALA A 113 -3.68 20.21 -10.20
C ALA A 113 -3.14 18.78 -10.18
N GLY A 114 -3.95 17.77 -10.50
CA GLY A 114 -3.54 16.36 -10.41
C GLY A 114 -3.28 15.91 -8.97
N PHE A 115 -3.72 16.68 -7.98
CA PHE A 115 -3.50 16.39 -6.56
C PHE A 115 -4.64 15.55 -6.01
N TRP A 116 -4.32 14.57 -5.18
CA TRP A 116 -5.33 13.75 -4.52
C TRP A 116 -4.90 13.30 -3.13
N ARG A 117 -5.90 12.88 -2.35
CA ARG A 117 -5.77 12.44 -0.97
C ARG A 117 -6.70 11.26 -0.74
N GLU A 118 -6.17 10.18 -0.18
CA GLU A 118 -6.90 9.02 0.33
C GLU A 118 -6.52 8.86 1.82
N LYS A 119 -7.44 9.23 2.72
CA LYS A 119 -7.27 9.13 4.18
C LYS A 119 -7.96 7.86 4.65
N LEU A 120 -7.23 7.04 5.38
CA LEU A 120 -7.67 5.76 5.92
C LEU A 120 -7.48 5.76 7.44
N GLN A 121 -8.51 5.35 8.17
CA GLN A 121 -8.48 5.23 9.62
C GLN A 121 -8.48 3.75 10.04
N PHE A 122 -7.58 3.40 10.95
CA PHE A 122 -7.43 2.03 11.41
C PHE A 122 -7.45 1.95 12.93
N THR A 123 -7.83 0.80 13.46
CA THR A 123 -7.81 0.43 14.88
C THR A 123 -6.96 -0.82 15.07
N ALA A 124 -6.64 -1.16 16.32
CA ALA A 124 -5.98 -2.42 16.63
C ALA A 124 -6.77 -3.68 16.20
N LYS A 125 -8.09 -3.57 15.99
CA LYS A 125 -8.97 -4.70 15.69
C LYS A 125 -9.06 -5.02 14.20
N ASN A 126 -8.96 -4.01 13.36
CA ASN A 126 -9.15 -4.12 11.92
C ASN A 126 -7.87 -3.91 11.11
N SER A 127 -6.70 -3.92 11.76
CA SER A 127 -5.42 -3.77 11.09
C SER A 127 -4.37 -4.71 11.65
N MET A 128 -3.37 -5.03 10.84
CA MET A 128 -2.20 -5.80 11.23
C MET A 128 -0.97 -5.35 10.43
N PHE A 129 0.20 -5.63 11.00
CA PHE A 129 1.50 -5.44 10.38
C PHE A 129 2.29 -6.74 10.51
N GLU A 130 3.02 -7.12 9.46
CA GLU A 130 4.00 -8.20 9.50
C GLU A 130 5.30 -7.75 8.80
N SER A 131 6.45 -8.09 9.38
CA SER A 131 7.75 -7.94 8.71
C SER A 131 8.74 -9.03 9.13
N ASN A 132 9.70 -9.33 8.27
CA ASN A 132 10.80 -10.24 8.59
C ASN A 132 12.00 -9.56 9.30
N HIS A 133 11.96 -8.23 9.51
CA HIS A 133 12.95 -7.50 10.32
C HIS A 133 12.31 -6.59 11.37
N ALA A 134 13.05 -6.33 12.44
CA ALA A 134 12.70 -5.35 13.47
C ALA A 134 13.08 -3.92 13.06
N GLN A 135 12.82 -3.56 11.81
CA GLN A 135 13.06 -2.23 11.25
C GLN A 135 11.72 -1.54 11.01
N PRO A 136 11.51 -0.30 11.53
CA PRO A 136 10.29 0.44 11.28
C PRO A 136 10.01 0.63 9.78
N ASN A 137 8.84 0.16 9.35
CA ASN A 137 8.24 0.36 8.03
C ASN A 137 6.71 0.37 8.17
N GLY A 138 6.00 1.05 7.27
CA GLY A 138 4.53 0.96 7.22
C GLY A 138 3.84 1.29 8.55
N PHE A 139 2.82 0.51 8.91
CA PHE A 139 2.05 0.67 10.14
C PHE A 139 2.89 0.53 11.42
N SER A 140 4.07 -0.11 11.38
CA SER A 140 4.92 -0.19 12.58
C SER A 140 5.43 1.17 13.07
N HIS A 141 5.37 2.23 12.25
CA HIS A 141 5.67 3.59 12.71
C HIS A 141 4.70 4.11 13.78
N VAL A 142 3.46 3.62 13.80
CA VAL A 142 2.38 4.04 14.71
C VAL A 142 2.00 2.97 15.74
N GLY A 143 2.79 1.90 15.84
CA GLY A 143 2.67 0.91 16.90
C GLY A 143 4.03 0.53 17.48
N SER A 144 4.04 -0.52 18.29
CA SER A 144 5.26 -1.05 18.90
C SER A 144 5.58 -2.44 18.37
N PHE A 145 6.85 -2.68 18.02
CA PHE A 145 7.32 -3.98 17.57
C PHE A 145 7.16 -5.06 18.63
N ALA A 146 6.62 -6.21 18.21
CA ALA A 146 6.59 -7.43 18.99
C ALA A 146 6.97 -8.63 18.11
N PRO A 147 7.58 -9.68 18.67
CA PRO A 147 7.76 -10.93 17.93
C PRO A 147 6.43 -11.51 17.46
N LEU A 148 6.36 -11.95 16.21
CA LEU A 148 5.25 -12.74 15.67
C LEU A 148 5.62 -14.22 15.78
N VAL A 149 4.98 -14.93 16.70
CA VAL A 149 5.32 -16.33 17.05
C VAL A 149 4.21 -17.33 16.76
N ASP A 150 3.02 -16.84 16.48
CA ASP A 150 1.81 -17.60 16.19
C ASP A 150 1.14 -17.08 14.91
N LYS A 151 0.19 -17.85 14.39
CA LYS A 151 -0.64 -17.47 13.24
C LYS A 151 0.16 -16.90 12.06
N THR A 152 1.22 -17.59 11.65
CA THR A 152 2.08 -17.22 10.51
C THR A 152 2.37 -18.46 9.65
N GLY A 153 2.73 -18.26 8.38
CA GLY A 153 3.17 -19.34 7.49
C GLY A 153 2.09 -20.17 6.79
N TYR A 154 0.79 -19.94 7.02
CA TYR A 154 -0.30 -20.63 6.31
C TYR A 154 -1.29 -19.67 5.64
N TRP A 155 -2.09 -20.19 4.72
CA TRP A 155 -3.15 -19.43 4.06
C TRP A 155 -4.30 -19.10 5.01
N GLY A 156 -4.60 -17.81 5.18
CA GLY A 156 -5.60 -17.35 6.17
C GLY A 156 -4.98 -16.80 7.45
N ALA A 157 -3.65 -16.87 7.60
CA ALA A 157 -2.93 -16.29 8.73
C ALA A 157 -3.27 -14.80 8.97
N TYR A 158 -3.50 -14.04 7.90
CA TYR A 158 -3.83 -12.63 7.98
C TYR A 158 -5.21 -12.41 8.61
N ARG A 159 -6.21 -13.16 8.14
CA ARG A 159 -7.56 -13.17 8.70
C ARG A 159 -7.56 -13.55 10.18
N ASP A 160 -6.85 -14.61 10.55
CA ASP A 160 -6.82 -15.08 11.95
C ASP A 160 -6.15 -14.10 12.91
N ARG A 161 -5.40 -13.11 12.41
CA ARG A 161 -4.76 -12.06 13.21
C ARG A 161 -5.55 -10.76 13.27
N LEU A 162 -6.57 -10.60 12.44
CA LEU A 162 -7.55 -9.52 12.62
C LEU A 162 -8.49 -9.92 13.75
N ASP A 163 -8.67 -9.03 14.71
CA ASP A 163 -9.57 -9.23 15.85
C ASP A 163 -10.93 -8.58 15.56
N SER A 164 -11.60 -9.05 14.50
CA SER A 164 -12.92 -8.56 14.12
C SER A 164 -14.02 -9.51 14.60
N ASN A 165 -14.84 -9.04 15.53
CA ASN A 165 -16.12 -9.70 15.85
C ASN A 165 -17.16 -9.54 14.72
N ASP A 166 -16.88 -8.67 13.75
CA ASP A 166 -17.73 -8.38 12.61
C ASP A 166 -17.39 -9.24 11.39
N SER A 167 -18.37 -9.40 10.50
CA SER A 167 -18.11 -9.92 9.15
C SER A 167 -17.06 -9.05 8.44
N LEU A 168 -16.06 -9.72 7.85
CA LEU A 168 -15.03 -9.12 6.99
C LEU A 168 -15.41 -9.14 5.50
N ALA A 169 -16.63 -9.57 5.16
CA ALA A 169 -17.11 -9.63 3.78
C ALA A 169 -17.74 -8.30 3.36
N SER A 170 -17.54 -7.90 2.11
CA SER A 170 -18.20 -6.72 1.55
C SER A 170 -19.72 -6.92 1.49
N PRO A 171 -20.54 -5.87 1.72
CA PRO A 171 -21.99 -5.94 1.47
C PRO A 171 -22.33 -5.94 -0.04
N LEU A 172 -21.36 -5.67 -0.91
CA LEU A 172 -21.57 -5.60 -2.35
C LEU A 172 -21.79 -6.99 -2.95
N GLN A 173 -22.92 -7.17 -3.64
CA GLN A 173 -23.29 -8.44 -4.29
C GLN A 173 -22.50 -8.70 -5.58
N SER A 174 -22.02 -7.63 -6.21
CA SER A 174 -21.26 -7.68 -7.45
C SER A 174 -20.09 -6.73 -7.39
N ILE A 175 -19.07 -7.00 -8.21
CA ILE A 175 -17.89 -6.15 -8.30
C ILE A 175 -18.28 -4.85 -9.00
N PRO A 176 -18.02 -3.69 -8.36
CA PRO A 176 -18.33 -2.38 -8.93
C PRO A 176 -17.67 -2.20 -10.30
N THR A 177 -18.40 -1.60 -11.23
CA THR A 177 -17.84 -1.22 -12.53
C THR A 177 -17.32 0.21 -12.44
N THR A 178 -16.11 0.47 -12.93
CA THR A 178 -15.56 1.81 -13.01
C THR A 178 -16.19 2.56 -14.20
N THR A 179 -16.47 3.86 -14.04
CA THR A 179 -17.10 4.68 -15.09
C THR A 179 -16.12 5.16 -16.15
N SER A 180 -14.81 5.01 -15.92
CA SER A 180 -13.79 5.70 -16.69
C SER A 180 -12.83 4.72 -17.37
N SER A 181 -12.54 5.00 -18.64
CA SER A 181 -11.50 4.34 -19.41
C SER A 181 -10.10 4.72 -18.88
N HIS A 182 -9.15 3.80 -19.03
CA HIS A 182 -7.73 3.99 -18.70
C HIS A 182 -7.01 5.05 -19.57
N GLY A 183 -7.71 6.06 -20.11
CA GLY A 183 -7.15 7.10 -20.97
C GLY A 183 -6.54 8.30 -20.23
N THR A 184 -5.85 9.18 -20.96
CA THR A 184 -5.14 10.37 -20.45
C THR A 184 -6.02 11.58 -20.15
N LYS A 185 -7.35 11.41 -20.16
CA LYS A 185 -8.30 12.51 -19.94
C LYS A 185 -8.25 12.98 -18.50
N ILE A 186 -8.01 14.27 -18.29
CA ILE A 186 -8.09 14.92 -16.98
C ILE A 186 -9.54 15.33 -16.69
N ARG A 187 -10.04 15.01 -15.49
CA ARG A 187 -11.31 15.54 -14.97
C ARG A 187 -11.03 16.85 -14.22
N PRO A 188 -11.43 18.02 -14.74
CA PRO A 188 -11.18 19.27 -14.06
C PRO A 188 -12.05 19.42 -12.79
N GLY A 189 -11.52 20.12 -11.79
CA GLY A 189 -12.23 20.45 -10.55
C GLY A 189 -12.04 19.40 -9.45
N ARG A 190 -12.94 19.41 -8.47
CA ARG A 190 -12.88 18.56 -7.28
C ARG A 190 -13.89 17.43 -7.33
N VAL A 191 -13.43 16.23 -6.99
CA VAL A 191 -14.28 15.08 -6.71
C VAL A 191 -13.99 14.63 -5.30
N LYS A 192 -15.01 14.65 -4.43
CA LYS A 192 -14.91 14.15 -3.06
C LYS A 192 -15.78 12.91 -2.93
N LEU A 193 -15.22 11.84 -2.38
CA LEU A 193 -15.94 10.64 -1.95
C LEU A 193 -15.83 10.53 -0.43
N ASP A 194 -16.98 10.46 0.23
CA ASP A 194 -17.13 10.34 1.68
C ASP A 194 -18.08 9.20 2.10
N THR A 195 -18.58 8.45 1.12
CA THR A 195 -19.37 7.24 1.33
C THR A 195 -18.71 6.09 0.59
N PHE A 196 -18.47 4.99 1.31
CA PHE A 196 -17.82 3.78 0.79
C PHE A 196 -18.58 2.54 1.26
N PRO A 197 -18.47 1.39 0.56
CA PRO A 197 -18.95 0.13 1.10
C PRO A 197 -18.11 -0.29 2.31
N ASP A 198 -18.74 -0.95 3.27
CA ASP A 198 -18.03 -1.59 4.37
C ASP A 198 -17.07 -2.68 3.88
N ASN A 199 -16.01 -2.86 4.66
CA ASN A 199 -15.04 -3.94 4.57
C ASN A 199 -14.12 -3.92 3.33
N ILE A 200 -13.88 -2.74 2.73
CA ILE A 200 -12.77 -2.58 1.79
C ILE A 200 -11.46 -2.99 2.48
N CYS A 201 -10.69 -3.88 1.84
CA CYS A 201 -9.41 -4.31 2.34
C CYS A 201 -8.29 -3.50 1.69
N CYS A 202 -7.55 -2.75 2.50
CA CYS A 202 -6.34 -2.04 2.08
C CYS A 202 -5.11 -2.90 2.43
N VAL A 203 -4.21 -3.07 1.46
CA VAL A 203 -2.96 -3.79 1.63
C VAL A 203 -1.81 -2.93 1.10
N VAL A 204 -0.76 -2.79 1.90
CA VAL A 204 0.52 -2.24 1.45
C VAL A 204 1.57 -3.33 1.60
N GLU A 205 2.11 -3.83 0.48
CA GLU A 205 3.19 -4.81 0.51
C GLU A 205 4.48 -4.14 0.08
N GLY A 206 5.50 -4.16 0.92
CA GLY A 206 6.78 -3.52 0.66
C GLY A 206 7.93 -4.50 0.56
N GLN A 207 8.88 -4.16 -0.31
CA GLN A 207 10.13 -4.87 -0.51
C GLN A 207 11.28 -3.88 -0.52
N ASP A 208 12.35 -4.21 0.22
CA ASP A 208 13.59 -3.45 0.22
C ASP A 208 14.79 -4.40 0.05
N PHE A 209 15.39 -4.30 -1.12
CA PHE A 209 16.52 -5.09 -1.60
C PHE A 209 17.86 -4.43 -1.26
N SER A 210 17.87 -3.21 -0.71
CA SER A 210 19.07 -2.37 -0.60
C SER A 210 20.16 -2.97 0.28
N SER A 211 19.80 -3.85 1.21
CA SER A 211 20.75 -4.54 2.07
C SER A 211 21.28 -5.85 1.47
N MET A 212 20.69 -6.36 0.38
CA MET A 212 21.12 -7.62 -0.24
C MET A 212 22.44 -7.44 -1.01
N HIS A 213 23.38 -8.34 -0.76
CA HIS A 213 24.68 -8.34 -1.41
C HIS A 213 25.26 -9.75 -1.51
N GLY A 214 26.31 -9.90 -2.32
CA GLY A 214 27.05 -11.16 -2.47
C GLY A 214 26.14 -12.34 -2.82
N LYS A 215 26.22 -13.40 -2.01
CA LYS A 215 25.50 -14.67 -2.24
C LYS A 215 23.97 -14.49 -2.28
N GLU A 216 23.42 -13.61 -1.45
CA GLU A 216 21.97 -13.41 -1.39
C GLU A 216 21.46 -12.70 -2.65
N LEU A 217 22.12 -11.62 -3.07
CA LEU A 217 21.76 -10.91 -4.30
C LEU A 217 21.86 -11.83 -5.53
N GLN A 218 22.95 -12.62 -5.63
CA GLN A 218 23.08 -13.59 -6.71
C GLN A 218 21.92 -14.61 -6.70
N HIS A 219 21.61 -15.18 -5.54
CA HIS A 219 20.52 -16.14 -5.42
C HIS A 219 19.16 -15.52 -5.76
N TRP A 220 18.92 -14.28 -5.34
CA TRP A 220 17.71 -13.53 -5.70
C TRP A 220 17.59 -13.34 -7.21
N CYS A 221 18.64 -12.82 -7.86
CA CYS A 221 18.65 -12.59 -9.31
C CYS A 221 18.47 -13.89 -10.13
N GLU A 222 18.97 -15.02 -9.63
CA GLU A 222 18.85 -16.31 -10.30
C GLU A 222 17.49 -17.00 -10.10
N ASN A 223 16.81 -16.78 -8.95
CA ASN A 223 15.67 -17.61 -8.53
C ASN A 223 14.39 -16.84 -8.25
N PHE A 224 14.45 -15.53 -7.99
CA PHE A 224 13.32 -14.76 -7.44
C PHE A 224 12.97 -13.49 -8.20
N ASP A 225 13.91 -12.82 -8.87
CA ASP A 225 13.61 -11.54 -9.52
C ASP A 225 12.46 -11.66 -10.55
N GLU A 226 12.59 -12.57 -11.52
CA GLU A 226 11.54 -12.79 -12.53
C GLU A 226 10.23 -13.28 -11.90
N LEU A 227 10.30 -14.25 -10.98
CA LEU A 227 9.12 -14.83 -10.34
C LEU A 227 8.35 -13.80 -9.49
N THR A 228 9.07 -12.91 -8.80
CA THR A 228 8.47 -11.85 -8.00
C THR A 228 7.86 -10.77 -8.90
N ASN A 229 8.60 -10.32 -9.92
CA ASN A 229 8.11 -9.28 -10.81
C ASN A 229 6.91 -9.77 -11.64
N GLU A 230 6.91 -11.03 -12.10
CA GLU A 230 5.76 -11.66 -12.76
C GLU A 230 4.53 -11.70 -11.85
N TRP A 231 4.70 -12.12 -10.59
CA TRP A 231 3.59 -12.12 -9.63
C TRP A 231 3.03 -10.72 -9.39
N VAL A 232 3.90 -9.72 -9.15
CA VAL A 232 3.45 -8.36 -8.90
C VAL A 232 2.75 -7.78 -10.14
N THR A 233 3.25 -8.04 -11.35
CA THR A 233 2.57 -7.64 -12.59
C THR A 233 1.18 -8.27 -12.69
N ILE A 234 1.02 -9.57 -12.38
CA ILE A 234 -0.30 -10.22 -12.32
C ILE A 234 -1.23 -9.50 -11.35
N CYS A 235 -0.76 -9.11 -10.16
CA CYS A 235 -1.59 -8.35 -9.21
C CYS A 235 -1.96 -6.97 -9.71
N LEU A 236 -1.04 -6.27 -10.39
CA LEU A 236 -1.26 -4.93 -10.91
C LEU A 236 -2.27 -4.92 -12.07
N GLU A 237 -2.23 -5.96 -12.91
CA GLU A 237 -3.09 -6.14 -14.09
C GLU A 237 -4.34 -7.01 -13.82
N ALA A 238 -4.46 -7.56 -12.61
CA ALA A 238 -5.59 -8.41 -12.25
C ALA A 238 -6.89 -7.66 -12.48
N ASP A 239 -7.82 -8.34 -13.14
CA ASP A 239 -9.06 -7.73 -13.56
C ASP A 239 -9.99 -7.48 -12.36
N ARG A 240 -11.09 -6.79 -12.63
CA ARG A 240 -12.11 -6.55 -11.62
C ARG A 240 -12.66 -7.86 -11.02
N LEU A 241 -12.69 -8.99 -11.74
CA LEU A 241 -13.19 -10.27 -11.22
C LEU A 241 -12.32 -10.81 -10.09
N ASP A 242 -11.08 -10.37 -10.00
CA ASP A 242 -10.18 -10.60 -8.88
C ASP A 242 -10.41 -9.65 -7.69
N GLY A 243 -11.39 -8.74 -7.79
CA GLY A 243 -11.88 -7.88 -6.72
C GLY A 243 -10.95 -6.73 -6.35
N ILE A 244 -10.00 -6.39 -7.20
CA ILE A 244 -9.16 -5.19 -7.05
C ILE A 244 -9.98 -3.97 -7.46
N LEU A 245 -10.13 -3.03 -6.53
CA LEU A 245 -10.76 -1.74 -6.75
C LEU A 245 -9.76 -0.70 -7.28
N SER A 246 -8.52 -0.76 -6.80
CA SER A 246 -7.43 0.12 -7.23
C SER A 246 -6.09 -0.53 -6.83
N SER A 247 -5.09 -0.41 -7.71
CA SER A 247 -3.73 -0.92 -7.53
C SER A 247 -2.72 0.16 -7.91
N ARG A 248 -1.59 0.20 -7.19
CA ARG A 248 -0.45 1.08 -7.50
C ARG A 248 0.85 0.36 -7.20
N ILE A 249 1.84 0.56 -8.06
CA ILE A 249 3.25 0.24 -7.78
C ILE A 249 3.98 1.56 -7.50
N CYS A 250 4.62 1.63 -6.33
CA CYS A 250 5.38 2.79 -5.91
C CYS A 250 6.83 2.39 -5.62
N HIS A 251 7.75 3.33 -5.78
CA HIS A 251 9.17 3.11 -5.54
C HIS A 251 9.83 4.35 -4.93
N ASP A 252 10.93 4.16 -4.20
CA ASP A 252 11.80 5.26 -3.84
C ASP A 252 12.62 5.65 -5.08
N PRO A 253 12.43 6.86 -5.65
CA PRO A 253 13.15 7.29 -6.85
C PRO A 253 14.65 7.46 -6.62
N ALA A 254 15.10 7.59 -5.35
CA ALA A 254 16.52 7.67 -5.00
C ALA A 254 17.16 6.28 -4.78
N SER A 255 16.35 5.21 -4.71
CA SER A 255 16.87 3.87 -4.53
C SER A 255 17.52 3.33 -5.81
N ALA A 256 18.61 2.59 -5.65
CA ALA A 256 19.29 1.95 -6.77
C ALA A 256 18.37 0.93 -7.48
N ILE A 257 18.69 0.63 -8.73
CA ILE A 257 17.99 -0.38 -9.51
C ILE A 257 18.57 -1.77 -9.19
N ILE A 258 17.70 -2.76 -8.97
CA ILE A 258 18.12 -4.14 -8.81
C ILE A 258 18.59 -4.71 -10.17
N PRO A 259 19.75 -5.40 -10.22
CA PRO A 259 20.19 -6.05 -11.44
C PRO A 259 19.19 -7.13 -11.88
N SER A 260 18.69 -7.02 -13.12
CA SER A 260 17.86 -8.03 -13.75
C SER A 260 18.72 -8.95 -14.61
N THR A 261 18.53 -10.26 -14.47
CA THR A 261 19.12 -11.29 -15.34
C THR A 261 18.21 -11.63 -16.52
N THR A 262 16.97 -11.13 -16.52
CA THR A 262 15.97 -11.36 -17.57
C THR A 262 15.94 -10.21 -18.57
N SER A 263 15.60 -10.54 -19.83
CA SER A 263 15.36 -9.56 -20.90
C SER A 263 13.93 -9.00 -20.89
N ARG A 264 13.05 -9.54 -20.03
CA ARG A 264 11.68 -9.03 -19.87
C ARG A 264 11.71 -7.58 -19.38
N ARG A 265 10.86 -6.74 -19.98
CA ARG A 265 10.70 -5.35 -19.57
C ARG A 265 9.64 -5.26 -18.49
N TRP A 266 10.08 -5.00 -17.27
CA TRP A 266 9.19 -4.65 -16.17
C TRP A 266 8.88 -3.16 -16.17
N THR A 267 7.72 -2.78 -15.61
CA THR A 267 7.42 -1.38 -15.31
C THR A 267 8.52 -0.79 -14.40
N ARG A 268 8.78 0.51 -14.52
CA ARG A 268 9.90 1.19 -13.87
C ARG A 268 9.90 0.97 -12.35
N GLY A 269 8.76 1.11 -11.69
CA GLY A 269 8.64 0.87 -10.24
C GLY A 269 9.08 -0.52 -9.77
N LEU A 270 9.03 -1.56 -10.61
CA LEU A 270 9.52 -2.90 -10.29
C LEU A 270 11.05 -3.02 -10.39
N LYS A 271 11.77 -2.02 -10.89
CA LYS A 271 13.23 -2.10 -11.03
C LYS A 271 13.95 -1.57 -9.79
N HIS A 272 13.27 -0.83 -8.93
CA HIS A 272 13.89 -0.15 -7.79
C HIS A 272 14.06 -1.06 -6.58
N ASN A 273 15.16 -0.86 -5.85
CA ASN A 273 15.50 -1.63 -4.66
C ASN A 273 14.48 -1.46 -3.54
N ARG A 274 13.97 -0.23 -3.34
CA ARG A 274 12.91 0.03 -2.37
C ARG A 274 11.63 0.34 -3.12
N ARG A 275 10.66 -0.56 -2.98
CA ARG A 275 9.37 -0.48 -3.68
C ARG A 275 8.25 -1.03 -2.80
N LEU A 276 7.04 -0.62 -3.10
CA LEU A 276 5.84 -1.15 -2.47
C LEU A 276 4.66 -1.14 -3.42
N GLN A 277 3.68 -1.98 -3.14
CA GLN A 277 2.40 -1.99 -3.82
C GLN A 277 1.31 -1.52 -2.86
N ILE A 278 0.36 -0.75 -3.37
CA ILE A 278 -0.84 -0.33 -2.63
C ILE A 278 -2.03 -0.94 -3.36
N PHE A 279 -2.79 -1.78 -2.65
CA PHE A 279 -3.98 -2.41 -3.19
C PHE A 279 -5.19 -2.09 -2.32
N TYR A 280 -6.30 -1.80 -2.99
CA TYR A 280 -7.62 -1.82 -2.40
C TYR A 280 -8.41 -2.96 -3.02
N PHE A 281 -8.82 -3.91 -2.19
CA PHE A 281 -9.70 -5.00 -2.57
C PHE A 281 -11.11 -4.72 -2.07
N GLN A 282 -12.11 -5.23 -2.79
CA GLN A 282 -13.51 -5.17 -2.37
C GLN A 282 -13.70 -5.73 -0.96
N ASP A 283 -13.01 -6.84 -0.64
CA ASP A 283 -12.88 -7.34 0.72
C ASP A 283 -11.64 -8.24 0.89
N LEU A 284 -11.40 -8.69 2.13
CA LEU A 284 -10.27 -9.55 2.49
C LEU A 284 -10.27 -10.88 1.72
N SER A 285 -11.45 -11.41 1.39
CA SER A 285 -11.56 -12.72 0.74
C SER A 285 -11.04 -12.69 -0.70
N PHE A 286 -11.17 -11.55 -1.39
CA PHE A 286 -10.59 -11.35 -2.72
C PHE A 286 -9.08 -11.40 -2.68
N MET A 287 -8.44 -10.69 -1.75
CA MET A 287 -6.99 -10.75 -1.56
C MET A 287 -6.52 -12.19 -1.28
N GLU A 288 -7.17 -12.89 -0.34
CA GLU A 288 -6.80 -14.26 0.01
C GLU A 288 -6.97 -15.24 -1.15
N ARG A 289 -7.99 -15.03 -2.00
CA ARG A 289 -8.22 -15.85 -3.20
C ARG A 289 -7.20 -15.54 -4.28
N LEU A 290 -6.86 -14.28 -4.53
CA LEU A 290 -5.88 -13.87 -5.54
C LEU A 290 -4.57 -14.64 -5.33
N GLY A 291 -4.03 -14.61 -4.11
CA GLY A 291 -2.80 -15.32 -3.77
C GLY A 291 -2.89 -16.85 -3.91
N LYS A 292 -4.08 -17.44 -3.80
CA LYS A 292 -4.29 -18.90 -3.99
C LYS A 292 -4.54 -19.27 -5.44
N LYS A 293 -5.16 -18.39 -6.24
CA LYS A 293 -5.64 -18.62 -7.60
C LYS A 293 -4.48 -18.80 -8.57
N TYR A 294 -3.50 -17.91 -8.52
CA TYR A 294 -2.43 -17.86 -9.52
C TYR A 294 -1.26 -18.78 -9.16
N GLN A 295 -0.81 -19.55 -10.16
CA GLN A 295 0.32 -20.48 -10.02
C GLN A 295 1.61 -19.74 -9.66
N ALA A 296 1.84 -18.56 -10.25
CA ALA A 296 3.01 -17.71 -9.97
C ALA A 296 3.21 -17.45 -8.46
N HIS A 297 2.15 -17.05 -7.74
CA HIS A 297 2.27 -16.82 -6.29
C HIS A 297 2.48 -18.11 -5.48
N ARG A 298 1.86 -19.23 -5.89
CA ARG A 298 2.09 -20.52 -5.22
C ARG A 298 3.54 -20.98 -5.36
N ASP A 299 4.12 -20.81 -6.54
CA ASP A 299 5.52 -21.12 -6.81
C ASP A 299 6.45 -20.16 -6.06
N LEU A 300 6.18 -18.85 -6.11
CA LEU A 300 6.93 -17.84 -5.36
C LEU A 300 6.96 -18.17 -3.87
N ARG A 301 5.78 -18.39 -3.27
CA ARG A 301 5.66 -18.74 -1.84
C ARG A 301 6.43 -20.01 -1.49
N LYS A 302 6.33 -21.05 -2.33
CA LYS A 302 7.03 -22.33 -2.11
C LYS A 302 8.54 -22.14 -2.19
N ALA A 303 9.03 -21.50 -3.25
CA ALA A 303 10.46 -21.22 -3.44
C ALA A 303 10.99 -20.35 -2.30
N PHE A 304 10.27 -19.29 -1.92
CA PHE A 304 10.68 -18.39 -0.84
C PHE A 304 10.77 -19.13 0.50
N SER A 305 9.77 -19.97 0.81
CA SER A 305 9.77 -20.80 2.01
C SER A 305 10.94 -21.79 2.06
N GLN A 306 11.38 -22.31 0.90
CA GLN A 306 12.53 -23.20 0.81
C GLN A 306 13.87 -22.45 0.93
N ALA A 307 13.98 -21.27 0.32
CA ALA A 307 15.22 -20.50 0.28
C ALA A 307 15.49 -19.76 1.60
N TYR A 308 14.48 -19.04 2.10
CA TYR A 308 14.59 -18.16 3.26
C TYR A 308 14.10 -18.82 4.56
N GLY A 309 13.31 -19.90 4.47
CA GLY A 309 12.85 -20.64 5.63
C GLY A 309 13.97 -21.34 6.41
N PRO A 310 13.66 -21.94 7.58
CA PRO A 310 14.64 -22.65 8.40
C PRO A 310 15.44 -23.66 7.57
N ASP A 311 16.77 -23.65 7.76
CA ASP A 311 17.73 -24.50 7.05
C ASP A 311 17.86 -24.24 5.53
N GLY A 312 17.16 -23.23 5.01
CA GLY A 312 17.28 -22.78 3.62
C GLY A 312 18.61 -22.08 3.32
N PRO A 313 19.05 -22.05 2.04
CA PRO A 313 20.33 -21.48 1.63
C PRO A 313 20.47 -19.97 1.89
N MET A 314 19.35 -19.24 2.04
CA MET A 314 19.24 -17.81 2.35
C MET A 314 18.61 -17.56 3.74
N PHE A 315 18.62 -18.57 4.62
CA PHE A 315 18.13 -18.41 5.97
C PHE A 315 18.83 -17.27 6.71
N GLY A 316 18.06 -16.30 7.22
CA GLY A 316 18.60 -15.12 7.89
C GLY A 316 19.19 -14.07 6.95
N GLY A 317 18.78 -14.07 5.68
CA GLY A 317 19.09 -13.04 4.70
C GLY A 317 18.65 -11.64 5.11
N SER A 318 19.09 -10.67 4.32
CA SER A 318 18.94 -9.23 4.55
C SER A 318 17.81 -8.59 3.73
N LEU A 319 17.17 -9.35 2.84
CA LEU A 319 15.95 -8.93 2.17
C LEU A 319 14.90 -8.48 3.19
N LEU A 320 14.46 -7.22 3.09
CA LEU A 320 13.40 -6.71 3.93
C LEU A 320 12.04 -6.79 3.21
N LEU A 321 11.09 -7.46 3.84
CA LEU A 321 9.69 -7.54 3.43
C LEU A 321 8.80 -7.05 4.56
N TRP A 322 7.75 -6.32 4.21
CA TRP A 322 6.68 -5.99 5.16
C TRP A 322 5.32 -5.95 4.49
N VAL A 323 4.27 -6.13 5.30
CA VAL A 323 2.88 -6.05 4.90
C VAL A 323 2.12 -5.24 5.93
N ASP A 324 1.48 -4.17 5.47
CA ASP A 324 0.37 -3.52 6.17
C ASP A 324 -0.93 -4.08 5.60
N LEU A 325 -1.88 -4.40 6.47
CA LEU A 325 -3.21 -4.79 6.05
C LEU A 325 -4.25 -4.19 6.99
N GLY A 326 -5.32 -3.67 6.43
CA GLY A 326 -6.51 -3.37 7.22
C GLY A 326 -7.81 -3.52 6.45
N VAL A 327 -8.91 -3.69 7.19
CA VAL A 327 -10.27 -3.82 6.68
C VAL A 327 -11.11 -2.67 7.20
N LEU A 328 -11.52 -1.78 6.30
CA LEU A 328 -12.05 -0.47 6.61
C LEU A 328 -13.58 -0.47 6.64
N LYS A 329 -14.19 0.24 7.58
CA LYS A 329 -15.63 0.54 7.52
C LYS A 329 -15.87 1.75 6.61
N ALA A 330 -17.12 1.95 6.20
CA ALA A 330 -17.53 3.05 5.33
C ALA A 330 -17.01 4.41 5.82
N GLY A 331 -17.10 4.67 7.13
CA GLY A 331 -16.67 5.92 7.76
C GLY A 331 -15.16 6.04 8.03
N ASP A 332 -14.37 5.00 7.71
CA ASP A 332 -12.91 5.01 7.90
C ASP A 332 -12.15 5.53 6.67
N ILE A 333 -12.85 5.86 5.58
CA ILE A 333 -12.26 6.27 4.30
C ILE A 333 -12.78 7.65 3.89
N GLU A 334 -11.86 8.54 3.53
CA GLU A 334 -12.18 9.76 2.80
C GLU A 334 -11.25 9.87 1.58
N ALA A 335 -11.80 10.20 0.41
CA ALA A 335 -11.00 10.46 -0.77
C ALA A 335 -11.36 11.79 -1.43
N GLU A 336 -10.35 12.54 -1.87
CA GLU A 336 -10.53 13.75 -2.64
C GLU A 336 -9.52 13.81 -3.79
N TYR A 337 -10.00 14.19 -4.98
CA TYR A 337 -9.21 14.29 -6.20
C TYR A 337 -9.43 15.67 -6.82
N VAL A 338 -8.35 16.36 -7.20
CA VAL A 338 -8.37 17.72 -7.74
C VAL A 338 -7.65 17.74 -9.08
N GLY A 339 -8.41 17.75 -10.17
CA GLY A 339 -7.84 17.80 -11.51
C GLY A 339 -7.04 16.56 -11.90
N CYS A 340 -7.48 15.38 -11.47
CA CYS A 340 -6.80 14.10 -11.72
C CYS A 340 -7.22 13.45 -13.05
N TYR A 341 -6.40 12.52 -13.54
CA TYR A 341 -6.79 11.64 -14.65
C TYR A 341 -8.05 10.84 -14.29
N GLU A 342 -8.99 10.74 -15.23
CA GLU A 342 -10.19 9.95 -15.12
C GLU A 342 -9.88 8.52 -14.65
N GLY A 343 -10.59 8.04 -13.63
CA GLY A 343 -10.37 6.72 -13.04
C GLY A 343 -9.23 6.63 -12.01
N THR A 344 -8.60 7.74 -11.60
CA THR A 344 -7.57 7.71 -10.54
C THR A 344 -8.16 7.22 -9.21
N GLY A 345 -7.65 6.11 -8.68
CA GLY A 345 -8.07 5.57 -7.38
C GLY A 345 -9.58 5.35 -7.29
N PHE A 346 -10.19 5.76 -6.17
CA PHE A 346 -11.63 5.67 -5.98
C PHE A 346 -12.45 6.61 -6.86
N MET A 347 -11.84 7.62 -7.51
CA MET A 347 -12.56 8.48 -8.46
C MET A 347 -13.21 7.68 -9.59
N GLY A 348 -12.65 6.52 -9.94
CA GLY A 348 -13.22 5.59 -10.93
C GLY A 348 -14.62 5.07 -10.60
N PHE A 349 -15.07 5.17 -9.34
CA PHE A 349 -16.40 4.73 -8.90
C PHE A 349 -17.40 5.88 -8.73
N THR A 350 -17.05 7.10 -9.15
CA THR A 350 -17.97 8.25 -9.08
C THR A 350 -19.27 7.91 -9.82
N GLY A 351 -20.41 8.05 -9.14
CA GLY A 351 -21.73 7.72 -9.71
C GLY A 351 -22.21 6.28 -9.43
N HIS A 352 -21.38 5.44 -8.81
CA HIS A 352 -21.82 4.16 -8.28
C HIS A 352 -22.53 4.35 -6.93
N GLU A 353 -23.67 3.67 -6.71
CA GLU A 353 -24.51 3.87 -5.51
C GLU A 353 -23.78 3.65 -4.18
N ALA A 354 -22.85 2.70 -4.15
CA ALA A 354 -22.04 2.39 -2.96
C ALA A 354 -20.87 3.36 -2.71
N PHE A 355 -20.53 4.20 -3.69
CA PHE A 355 -19.42 5.16 -3.62
C PHE A 355 -19.98 6.58 -3.77
N GLY A 356 -20.60 7.05 -2.69
CA GLY A 356 -21.23 8.36 -2.65
C GLY A 356 -20.21 9.50 -2.56
N GLY A 357 -20.56 10.63 -3.17
CA GLY A 357 -19.70 11.79 -3.26
C GLY A 357 -20.28 12.87 -4.16
N GLY A 358 -19.81 14.10 -4.00
CA GLY A 358 -20.21 15.27 -4.80
C GLY A 358 -19.10 15.72 -5.74
N VAL A 359 -19.51 16.24 -6.91
CA VAL A 359 -18.65 17.10 -7.74
C VAL A 359 -18.98 18.54 -7.35
N GLU A 360 -18.04 19.28 -6.79
CA GLU A 360 -18.23 20.72 -6.63
C GLU A 360 -18.20 21.37 -8.02
N GLY A 361 -19.39 21.70 -8.51
CA GLY A 361 -19.59 22.33 -9.80
C GLY A 361 -18.88 23.68 -9.86
N VAL A 362 -18.18 23.91 -10.98
CA VAL A 362 -17.73 25.23 -11.42
C VAL A 362 -18.93 26.18 -11.32
N ARG A 363 -18.90 27.11 -10.36
CA ARG A 363 -19.70 28.32 -10.50
C ARG A 363 -19.14 29.05 -11.71
N CYS A 364 -19.76 28.85 -12.87
CA CYS A 364 -19.65 29.80 -13.96
C CYS A 364 -20.14 31.13 -13.38
N GLN A 365 -19.20 32.05 -13.15
CA GLN A 365 -19.53 33.46 -13.07
C GLN A 365 -20.02 33.84 -14.47
N LEU A 366 -21.34 33.97 -14.61
CA LEU A 366 -21.96 34.71 -15.70
C LEU A 366 -21.74 36.21 -15.47
#